data_AF-A0AAW6EP27-F1
#
_entry.id   AF-A0AAW6EP27-F1
#
_cell.length_a   1.000
_cell.length_b   1.000
_cell.length_c   1.000
_cell.angle_alpha   90.00
_cell.angle_beta   90.00
_cell.angle_gamma   90.00
#
_symmetry.space_group_name_H-M   'P 1'
#
loop_
_entity.id
_entity.type
_entity.pdbx_description
1 polymer ?
#
loop_
_entity_poly.entity_id
_entity_poly.type
_entity_poly.pdbx_seq_one_letter_code
_entity_poly.pdbx_strand_id
1 'polypeptide(L)'
;MLLWIMVFLGTLLFVVGLYFIVKNYKDGKYIKKYGVISYIGLGIAVLGTILLMEPVFTKLPPNLSGVVPSFISLAIFMVAAQLLLKPTFLKK
;
A
#
# COMPACT_ATOMS: atom_id res chain seq x y z
N MET A 1 -4.04 12.67 -15.06
CA MET A 1 -5.11 11.66 -15.24
C MET A 1 -4.58 10.25 -14.98
N LEU A 2 -3.49 9.83 -15.62
CA LEU A 2 -2.86 8.51 -15.41
C LEU A 2 -2.49 8.20 -13.94
N LEU A 3 -1.85 9.14 -13.24
CA LEU A 3 -1.44 8.93 -11.84
C LEU A 3 -2.64 8.71 -10.91
N TRP A 4 -3.73 9.45 -11.11
CA TRP A 4 -4.98 9.24 -10.39
C TRP A 4 -5.59 7.87 -10.66
N ILE A 5 -5.51 7.38 -11.91
CA ILE A 5 -5.92 6.02 -12.26
C ILE A 5 -5.04 4.99 -11.55
N MET A 6 -3.72 5.19 -11.48
CA MET A 6 -2.82 4.31 -10.74
C MET A 6 -3.18 4.24 -9.25
N VAL A 7 -3.41 5.40 -8.61
CA VAL A 7 -3.82 5.44 -7.19
C VAL A 7 -5.15 4.71 -7.00
N PHE A 8 -6.13 4.95 -7.87
CA PHE A 8 -7.44 4.32 -7.79
C PHE A 8 -7.37 2.80 -7.97
N LEU A 9 -6.74 2.33 -9.06
CA LEU A 9 -6.58 0.89 -9.32
C LEU A 9 -5.76 0.19 -8.25
N GLY A 10 -4.66 0.81 -7.80
CA GLY A 10 -3.81 0.27 -6.74
C GLY A 10 -4.60 0.09 -5.44
N THR A 11 -5.36 1.11 -5.05
CA THR A 11 -6.21 1.07 -3.85
C THR A 11 -7.30 0.00 -3.98
N LEU A 12 -7.93 -0.09 -5.15
CA LEU A 12 -8.97 -1.10 -5.41
C LEU A 12 -8.40 -2.52 -5.33
N LEU A 13 -7.24 -2.77 -5.93
CA LEU A 13 -6.53 -4.05 -5.85
C LEU A 13 -6.12 -4.39 -4.41
N PHE A 14 -5.64 -3.40 -3.66
CA PHE A 14 -5.26 -3.58 -2.26
C PHE A 14 -6.45 -4.01 -1.41
N VAL A 15 -7.58 -3.30 -1.53
CA VAL A 15 -8.82 -3.58 -0.78
C VAL A 15 -9.42 -4.93 -1.16
N VAL A 16 -9.48 -5.25 -2.46
CA VAL A 16 -9.99 -6.54 -2.93
C VAL A 16 -9.11 -7.69 -2.46
N GLY A 17 -7.78 -7.55 -2.59
CA GLY A 17 -6.83 -8.53 -2.07
C GLY A 17 -7.01 -8.74 -0.57
N LEU A 18 -7.13 -7.66 0.21
CA LEU A 18 -7.32 -7.73 1.66
C LEU A 18 -8.64 -8.40 2.01
N TYR A 19 -9.72 -8.04 1.33
CA TYR A 19 -11.04 -8.63 1.52
C TYR A 19 -11.00 -10.14 1.31
N PHE A 20 -10.36 -10.62 0.24
CA PHE A 20 -10.22 -12.06 0.00
C PHE A 20 -9.30 -12.73 1.03
N ILE A 21 -8.24 -12.07 1.51
CA ILE A 21 -7.44 -12.60 2.62
C ILE A 21 -8.35 -12.77 3.84
N VAL A 22 -9.04 -11.72 4.30
CA VAL A 22 -9.94 -11.77 5.48
C VAL A 22 -10.99 -12.87 5.31
N LYS A 23 -11.66 -12.91 4.15
CA LYS A 23 -12.74 -13.87 3.89
C LYS A 23 -12.25 -15.31 3.95
N ASN A 24 -11.18 -15.64 3.23
CA ASN A 24 -10.66 -17.02 3.20
C ASN A 24 -9.95 -17.40 4.51
N TYR A 25 -9.43 -16.44 5.28
CA TYR A 25 -8.88 -16.71 6.60
C TYR A 25 -9.93 -17.19 7.59
N LYS A 26 -11.16 -16.63 7.54
CA LYS A 26 -12.29 -17.08 8.37
C LYS A 26 -12.61 -18.57 8.13
N ASP A 27 -12.38 -19.04 6.91
CA ASP A 27 -12.58 -20.44 6.51
C ASP A 27 -11.34 -21.32 6.76
N GLY A 28 -10.31 -20.81 7.46
CA GLY A 28 -9.07 -21.52 7.78
C GLY A 28 -8.12 -21.72 6.60
N LYS A 29 -8.38 -21.10 5.45
CA LYS A 29 -7.59 -21.24 4.21
C LYS A 29 -6.85 -19.96 3.89
N TYR A 30 -5.66 -19.77 4.47
CA TYR A 30 -4.80 -18.67 4.03
C TYR A 30 -4.24 -18.93 2.63
N ILE A 31 -4.65 -18.10 1.67
CA ILE A 31 -4.18 -18.19 0.29
C ILE A 31 -3.17 -17.07 0.04
N LYS A 32 -1.88 -17.44 -0.04
CA LYS A 32 -0.74 -16.53 -0.28
C LYS A 32 -0.94 -15.62 -1.51
N LYS A 33 -1.66 -16.08 -2.54
CA LYS A 33 -1.93 -15.32 -3.77
C LYS A 33 -2.65 -14.00 -3.51
N TYR A 34 -3.61 -13.96 -2.58
CA TYR A 34 -4.33 -12.72 -2.25
C TYR A 34 -3.44 -11.73 -1.51
N GLY A 35 -2.53 -12.22 -0.66
CA GLY A 35 -1.45 -11.41 -0.07
C GLY A 35 -0.60 -10.72 -1.14
N VAL A 36 -0.16 -11.47 -2.14
CA VAL A 36 0.63 -10.93 -3.27
C VAL A 36 -0.16 -9.85 -4.03
N ILE A 37 -1.44 -10.09 -4.32
CA ILE A 37 -2.32 -9.10 -4.98
C ILE A 37 -2.43 -7.83 -4.14
N SER A 38 -2.61 -7.95 -2.82
CA SER A 38 -2.62 -6.79 -1.93
C SER A 38 -1.30 -6.03 -1.94
N TYR A 39 -0.15 -6.70 -1.86
CA TYR A 39 1.15 -6.03 -1.93
C TYR A 39 1.36 -5.30 -3.26
N ILE A 40 0.96 -5.90 -4.38
CA ILE A 40 1.03 -5.27 -5.70
C ILE A 40 0.13 -4.04 -5.75
N GLY A 41 -1.13 -4.15 -5.32
CA GLY A 41 -2.07 -3.03 -5.28
C GLY A 41 -1.55 -1.87 -4.42
N LEU A 42 -1.02 -2.19 -3.24
CA LEU A 42 -0.40 -1.20 -2.35
C LEU A 42 0.78 -0.51 -3.01
N GLY A 43 1.70 -1.26 -3.63
CA GLY A 43 2.86 -0.71 -4.32
C GLY A 43 2.46 0.28 -5.42
N ILE A 44 1.46 -0.09 -6.24
CA ILE A 44 0.94 0.77 -7.30
C ILE A 44 0.31 2.05 -6.72
N ALA A 45 -0.47 1.94 -5.63
CA ALA A 45 -1.10 3.08 -4.98
C ALA A 45 -0.07 4.05 -4.38
N VAL A 46 0.95 3.51 -3.72
CA VAL A 46 2.04 4.31 -3.12
C VAL A 46 2.85 5.01 -4.19
N LEU A 47 3.25 4.30 -5.26
CA LEU A 47 3.97 4.90 -6.38
C LEU A 47 3.17 6.01 -7.05
N GLY A 48 1.88 5.76 -7.31
CA GLY A 48 0.99 6.78 -7.88
C GLY A 48 0.86 8.02 -6.99
N THR A 49 0.80 7.83 -5.67
CA THR A 49 0.68 8.91 -4.68
C THR A 49 1.97 9.73 -4.56
N ILE A 50 3.13 9.07 -4.54
CA ILE A 50 4.44 9.75 -4.49
C ILE A 50 4.62 10.62 -5.73
N LEU A 51 4.30 10.09 -6.91
CA LEU A 51 4.38 10.83 -8.18
C LEU A 51 3.36 11.99 -8.23
N LEU A 52 2.17 11.83 -7.64
CA LEU A 52 1.21 12.95 -7.50
C LEU A 52 1.72 14.06 -6.57
N MET A 53 2.50 13.70 -5.55
CA MET A 53 3.05 14.62 -4.56
C MET A 53 4.41 15.22 -4.96
N GLU A 54 5.03 14.77 -6.06
CA GLU A 54 6.27 15.33 -6.60
C GLU A 54 6.30 16.88 -6.69
N PRO A 55 5.26 17.58 -7.17
CA PRO A 55 5.26 19.05 -7.21
C PRO A 55 5.17 19.71 -5.82
N VAL A 56 4.79 18.97 -4.78
CA VAL A 56 4.85 19.41 -3.38
C VAL A 56 6.27 19.22 -2.84
N PHE A 57 6.88 18.07 -3.13
CA PHE A 57 8.23 17.74 -2.65
C PHE A 57 9.32 18.61 -3.27
N THR A 58 9.18 18.96 -4.55
CA THR A 58 10.11 19.86 -5.25
C THR A 58 10.06 21.31 -4.75
N LYS A 59 9.00 21.70 -4.02
CA LYS A 59 8.89 23.02 -3.37
C LYS A 59 9.44 23.05 -1.94
N LEU A 60 9.82 21.90 -1.39
CA LEU A 60 10.43 21.84 -0.06
C LEU A 60 11.89 22.33 -0.10
N PRO A 61 12.44 22.79 1.04
CA PRO A 61 13.86 23.05 1.16
C PRO A 61 14.70 21.85 0.69
N PRO A 62 15.90 22.05 0.10
CA PRO A 62 16.70 20.98 -0.51
C PRO A 62 16.99 19.81 0.43
N ASN A 63 17.11 20.08 1.73
CA ASN A 63 17.38 19.07 2.76
C ASN A 63 16.16 18.19 3.06
N LEU A 64 14.94 18.62 2.68
CA LEU A 64 13.67 17.96 2.96
C LEU A 64 13.03 17.33 1.72
N SER A 65 13.34 17.85 0.52
CA SER A 65 12.74 17.38 -0.74
C SER A 65 13.03 15.90 -1.03
N GLY A 66 14.17 15.37 -0.62
CA GLY A 66 14.51 13.95 -0.72
C GLY A 66 14.12 13.11 0.50
N VAL A 67 14.15 13.69 1.71
CA VAL A 67 13.95 12.95 2.96
C VAL A 67 12.47 12.66 3.22
N VAL A 68 11.60 13.64 2.96
CA VAL A 68 10.16 13.53 3.24
C VAL A 68 9.47 12.44 2.40
N PRO A 69 9.68 12.33 1.07
CA PRO A 69 9.08 11.27 0.27
C PRO A 69 9.52 9.87 0.73
N SER A 70 10.80 9.71 1.07
CA SER A 70 11.35 8.45 1.57
C SER A 70 10.73 8.07 2.92
N PHE A 71 10.60 9.02 3.85
CA PHE A 71 9.95 8.77 5.15
C PHE A 71 8.48 8.40 5.01
N ILE A 72 7.74 9.09 4.15
CA ILE A 72 6.32 8.78 3.87
C ILE A 72 6.20 7.38 3.27
N SER A 73 7.02 7.05 2.28
CA SER A 73 7.05 5.71 1.67
C SER A 73 7.34 4.64 2.72
N LEU A 74 8.37 4.84 3.55
CA LEU A 74 8.77 3.92 4.60
C LEU A 74 7.65 3.72 5.64
N ALA A 75 6.99 4.80 6.06
CA ALA A 75 5.87 4.74 7.00
C ALA A 75 4.68 3.94 6.41
N ILE A 76 4.32 4.18 5.14
CA ILE A 76 3.25 3.44 4.49
C ILE A 76 3.63 1.96 4.34
N PHE A 77 4.87 1.66 3.96
CA PHE A 77 5.36 0.28 3.90
C PHE A 77 5.33 -0.41 5.26
N MET A 78 5.72 0.28 6.35
CA MET A 78 5.64 -0.28 7.70
C MET A 78 4.19 -0.57 8.11
N VAL A 79 3.26 0.35 7.86
CA VAL A 79 1.84 0.17 8.18
C VAL A 79 1.24 -0.96 7.34
N ALA A 80 1.55 -1.02 6.06
CA ALA A 80 1.08 -2.07 5.16
C ALA A 80 1.68 -3.44 5.49
N ALA A 81 2.97 -3.48 5.78
CA ALA A 81 3.66 -4.68 6.25
C ALA A 81 3.06 -5.13 7.58
N GLN A 82 2.72 -4.23 8.51
CA GLN A 82 1.97 -4.61 9.69
C GLN A 82 0.57 -5.13 9.33
N LEU A 83 -0.19 -4.49 8.44
CA LEU A 83 -1.52 -4.97 8.05
C LEU A 83 -1.49 -6.36 7.38
N LEU A 84 -0.44 -6.65 6.61
CA LEU A 84 -0.31 -7.87 5.82
C LEU A 84 0.50 -8.99 6.50
N LEU A 85 1.46 -8.64 7.36
CA LEU A 85 2.34 -9.59 8.07
C LEU A 85 1.93 -9.82 9.52
N LYS A 86 1.23 -8.86 10.16
CA LYS A 86 0.84 -9.04 11.56
C LYS A 86 -0.14 -10.22 11.60
N PRO A 87 -0.01 -11.08 12.61
CA PRO A 87 -0.91 -12.21 12.82
C PRO A 87 -2.33 -11.74 13.21
N THR A 88 -2.80 -10.55 12.83
CA THR A 88 -4.15 -10.06 13.15
C THR A 88 -5.25 -10.78 12.38
N PHE A 89 -4.90 -11.58 11.37
CA PHE A 89 -5.79 -12.62 10.84
C PHE A 89 -5.90 -13.84 11.77
N LEU A 90 -4.93 -14.01 12.69
CA LEU A 90 -4.95 -14.95 13.81
C LEU A 90 -5.56 -14.28 15.03
N LYS A 91 -6.89 -14.17 15.07
CA LYS A 91 -7.60 -14.37 16.34
C LYS A 91 -8.97 -14.96 15.99
N LYS A 92 -9.12 -16.23 16.38
CA LYS A 92 -10.42 -16.87 16.60
C LYS A 92 -11.26 -16.01 17.53
#